data_AF-A0A9P2H7H5-F1
#
_entry.id   AF-A0A9P2H7H5-F1
#
_cell.length_a   1.000
_cell.length_b   1.000
_cell.length_c   1.000
_cell.angle_alpha   90.00
_cell.angle_beta   90.00
_cell.angle_gamma   90.00
#
_symmetry.space_group_name_H-M   'P 1'
#
loop_
_entity.id
_entity.type
_entity.pdbx_description
1 polymer ?
#
loop_
_entity_poly.entity_id
_entity_poly.type
_entity_poly.pdbx_seq_one_letter_code
_entity_poly.pdbx_strand_id
1 'polypeptide(L)'
;MSNVMVVPGMLSAAAADVASIGAALSAANGAAAPTTAGVLAAGADEVSAAIASLFSGYARDYQALSAQMARFHQQFVHALTASVGSYAAAEAANASPLQALEQQVLAAINAPTQTLLGRPLIGNGADGLPGQNGGAGGLLWGNGGNGGAGDAAHPNGGNGGDAGMFGNGGAGGAGYSPAAGTGAAGGAGGAGGAGGWLSGNGGAGGNGGTGASGADGGGGLPPVPASPGGNGGGGGAGGAAGMFGTGGAGGTGGDGGAGGAGD
;
A
#
# COMPACT_ATOMS: atom_id res chain seq x y z
N MET A 1 0.96 11.63 34.83
CA MET A 1 0.27 12.21 33.66
C MET A 1 -0.63 11.12 33.10
N SER A 2 -1.95 11.37 32.96
CA SER A 2 -2.84 10.40 32.32
C SER A 2 -2.81 10.61 30.81
N ASN A 3 -2.39 9.60 30.06
CA ASN A 3 -2.46 9.63 28.60
C ASN A 3 -3.91 9.40 28.18
N VAL A 4 -4.48 10.32 27.41
CA VAL A 4 -5.81 10.16 26.81
C VAL A 4 -5.60 9.47 25.46
N MET A 5 -6.00 8.21 25.36
CA MET A 5 -5.96 7.45 24.12
C MET A 5 -7.35 7.52 23.47
N VAL A 6 -7.44 8.17 22.30
CA VAL A 6 -8.65 8.16 21.47
C VAL A 6 -8.40 7.22 20.31
N VAL A 7 -9.29 6.27 20.08
CA VAL A 7 -9.28 5.42 18.89
C VAL A 7 -10.22 6.07 17.86
N PRO A 8 -9.71 6.68 16.77
CA PRO A 8 -10.54 7.43 15.83
C PRO A 8 -11.66 6.58 15.23
N GLY A 9 -11.40 5.29 14.99
CA GLY A 9 -12.41 4.34 14.50
C GLY A 9 -13.58 4.12 15.47
N MET A 10 -13.32 4.02 16.76
CA MET A 10 -14.36 3.87 17.79
C MET A 10 -15.21 5.13 17.92
N LEU A 11 -14.58 6.31 17.84
CA LEU A 11 -15.26 7.58 17.96
C LEU A 11 -16.11 7.90 16.72
N SER A 12 -15.66 7.47 15.52
CA SER A 12 -16.45 7.53 14.28
C SER A 12 -17.67 6.60 14.34
N ALA A 13 -17.53 5.38 14.85
CA ALA A 13 -18.66 4.47 15.01
C ALA A 13 -19.70 5.03 15.98
N ALA A 14 -19.25 5.56 17.13
CA ALA A 14 -20.13 6.21 18.09
C ALA A 14 -20.88 7.42 17.49
N ALA A 15 -20.23 8.23 16.66
CA ALA A 15 -20.89 9.35 15.96
C ALA A 15 -21.98 8.87 14.99
N ALA A 16 -21.75 7.75 14.30
CA ALA A 16 -22.74 7.13 13.41
C ALA A 16 -23.93 6.56 14.20
N ASP A 17 -23.68 5.90 15.34
CA ASP A 17 -24.74 5.38 16.20
C ASP A 17 -25.62 6.50 16.75
N VAL A 18 -25.01 7.60 17.21
CA VAL A 18 -25.74 8.78 17.69
C VAL A 18 -26.55 9.41 16.56
N ALA A 19 -26.01 9.51 15.34
CA ALA A 19 -26.77 9.99 14.18
C ALA A 19 -28.00 9.12 13.88
N SER A 20 -27.84 7.79 13.96
CA SER A 20 -28.93 6.81 13.76
C SER A 20 -30.05 6.98 14.80
N ILE A 21 -29.70 7.17 16.08
CA ILE A 21 -30.68 7.44 17.16
C ILE A 21 -31.48 8.71 16.85
N GLY A 22 -30.81 9.79 16.43
CA GLY A 22 -31.47 11.04 16.07
C GLY A 22 -32.46 10.86 14.91
N ALA A 23 -32.07 10.11 13.88
CA ALA A 23 -32.93 9.81 12.74
C ALA A 23 -34.15 8.98 13.15
N ALA A 24 -33.97 7.96 14.00
CA ALA A 24 -35.05 7.13 14.51
C ALA A 24 -36.05 7.95 15.35
N LEU A 25 -35.57 8.87 16.20
CA LEU A 25 -36.40 9.77 16.99
C LEU A 25 -37.21 10.74 16.11
N SER A 26 -36.58 11.35 15.10
CA SER A 26 -37.29 12.21 14.15
C SER A 26 -38.35 11.46 13.35
N ALA A 27 -38.06 10.23 12.91
CA ALA A 27 -39.03 9.38 12.22
C ALA A 27 -40.21 9.00 13.12
N ALA A 28 -39.94 8.59 14.36
CA ALA A 28 -40.99 8.25 15.34
C ALA A 28 -41.88 9.46 15.66
N ASN A 29 -41.30 10.63 15.88
CA ASN A 29 -42.05 11.87 16.14
C ASN A 29 -42.90 12.27 14.93
N GLY A 30 -42.38 12.13 13.71
CA GLY A 30 -43.12 12.38 12.48
C GLY A 30 -44.30 11.41 12.30
N ALA A 31 -44.10 10.13 12.58
CA ALA A 31 -45.15 9.10 12.49
C ALA A 31 -46.28 9.32 13.51
N ALA A 32 -45.96 9.81 14.72
CA ALA A 32 -46.94 10.07 15.77
C ALA A 32 -47.68 11.41 15.61
N ALA A 33 -47.18 12.33 14.79
CA ALA A 33 -47.74 13.68 14.65
C ALA A 33 -49.22 13.71 14.20
N PRO A 34 -49.66 12.93 13.17
CA PRO A 34 -51.02 13.03 12.66
C PRO A 34 -52.07 12.59 13.69
N THR A 35 -51.77 11.55 14.47
CA THR A 35 -52.70 10.95 15.43
C THR A 35 -52.77 11.73 16.74
N THR A 36 -51.70 12.42 17.12
CA THR A 36 -51.63 13.20 18.37
C THR A 36 -52.09 14.64 18.21
N ALA A 37 -51.90 15.25 17.03
CA ALA A 37 -52.32 16.63 16.76
C ALA A 37 -53.72 16.76 16.12
N GLY A 38 -54.34 15.62 15.78
CA GLY A 38 -55.65 15.50 15.15
C GLY A 38 -56.70 14.85 16.05
N VAL A 39 -56.62 15.04 17.36
CA VAL A 39 -57.58 14.45 18.31
C VAL A 39 -58.97 15.03 18.06
N LEU A 40 -59.94 14.17 17.84
CA LEU A 40 -61.35 14.54 17.66
C LEU A 40 -62.07 14.59 19.00
N ALA A 41 -63.06 15.46 19.12
CA ALA A 41 -63.93 15.53 20.30
C ALA A 41 -64.72 14.22 20.46
N ALA A 42 -64.78 13.69 21.67
CA ALA A 42 -65.50 12.44 21.97
C ALA A 42 -67.04 12.60 21.90
N GLY A 43 -67.54 13.82 22.09
CA GLY A 43 -68.95 14.20 22.00
C GLY A 43 -69.12 15.60 21.39
N ALA A 44 -70.37 15.98 21.14
CA ALA A 44 -70.72 17.28 20.55
C ALA A 44 -70.74 18.43 21.57
N ASP A 45 -70.39 18.15 22.83
CA ASP A 45 -70.36 19.12 23.91
C ASP A 45 -69.07 19.95 23.94
N GLU A 46 -69.16 21.12 24.57
CA GLU A 46 -68.08 22.09 24.67
C GLU A 46 -66.89 21.56 25.49
N VAL A 47 -67.12 20.66 26.45
CA VAL A 47 -66.06 20.07 27.28
C VAL A 47 -65.23 19.09 26.45
N SER A 48 -65.87 18.22 25.67
CA SER A 48 -65.21 17.33 24.70
C SER A 48 -64.40 18.10 23.66
N ALA A 49 -64.93 19.21 23.14
CA ALA A 49 -64.23 20.07 22.18
C ALA A 49 -63.00 20.76 22.82
N ALA A 50 -63.13 21.26 24.05
CA ALA A 50 -62.04 21.88 24.78
C ALA A 50 -60.91 20.88 25.10
N ILE A 51 -61.24 19.65 25.50
CA ILE A 51 -60.27 18.59 25.76
C ILE A 51 -59.51 18.21 24.48
N ALA A 52 -60.21 18.00 23.36
CA ALA A 52 -59.58 17.71 22.07
C ALA A 52 -58.64 18.83 21.60
N SER A 53 -59.04 20.09 21.81
CA SER A 53 -58.21 21.27 21.52
C SER A 53 -56.96 21.31 22.40
N LEU A 54 -57.08 21.04 23.70
CA LEU A 54 -55.95 21.00 24.63
C LEU A 54 -54.90 19.97 24.22
N PHE A 55 -55.31 18.72 23.95
CA PHE A 55 -54.40 17.66 23.54
C PHE A 55 -53.74 17.95 22.18
N SER A 56 -54.53 18.45 21.22
CA SER A 56 -54.02 18.83 19.90
C SER A 56 -53.04 20.01 19.98
N GLY A 57 -53.25 20.95 20.91
CA GLY A 57 -52.33 22.04 21.21
C GLY A 57 -51.01 21.52 21.78
N TYR A 58 -51.07 20.70 22.83
CA TYR A 58 -49.88 20.11 23.46
C TYR A 58 -49.05 19.27 22.48
N ALA A 59 -49.71 18.53 21.58
CA ALA A 59 -49.02 17.77 20.54
C ALA A 59 -48.23 18.68 19.58
N ARG A 60 -48.78 19.85 19.19
CA ARG A 60 -48.08 20.80 18.32
C ARG A 60 -46.88 21.45 19.02
N ASP A 61 -47.02 21.78 20.29
CA ASP A 61 -45.91 22.30 21.10
C ASP A 61 -44.79 21.26 21.24
N TYR A 62 -45.16 20.00 21.48
CA TYR A 62 -44.20 18.89 21.50
C TYR A 62 -43.48 18.72 20.15
N GLN A 63 -44.19 18.84 19.02
CA GLN A 63 -43.57 18.76 17.69
C GLN A 63 -42.63 19.94 17.41
N ALA A 64 -42.96 21.15 17.88
CA ALA A 64 -42.06 22.30 17.77
C ALA A 64 -40.77 22.09 18.58
N LEU A 65 -40.89 21.57 19.80
CA LEU A 65 -39.75 21.23 20.65
C LEU A 65 -38.91 20.08 20.06
N SER A 66 -39.55 19.05 19.51
CA SER A 66 -38.84 17.91 18.90
C SER A 66 -38.02 18.32 17.69
N ALA A 67 -38.52 19.26 16.88
CA ALA A 67 -37.77 19.85 15.78
C ALA A 67 -36.55 20.66 16.25
N GLN A 68 -36.66 21.37 17.38
CA GLN A 68 -35.54 22.10 17.98
C GLN A 68 -34.47 21.14 18.52
N MET A 69 -34.88 20.06 19.19
CA MET A 69 -33.97 19.00 19.66
C MET A 69 -33.25 18.31 18.49
N ALA A 70 -33.93 18.05 17.37
CA ALA A 70 -33.32 17.46 16.19
C ALA A 70 -32.17 18.33 15.63
N ARG A 71 -32.33 19.65 15.61
CA ARG A 71 -31.25 20.58 15.19
C ARG A 71 -30.08 20.58 16.16
N PHE A 72 -30.35 20.59 17.46
CA PHE A 72 -29.30 20.48 18.48
C PHE A 72 -28.52 19.16 18.34
N HIS A 73 -29.23 18.06 18.12
CA HIS A 73 -28.64 16.74 17.90
C HIS A 73 -27.72 16.71 16.68
N GLN A 74 -28.14 17.32 15.57
CA GLN A 74 -27.30 17.46 14.38
C GLN A 74 -26.03 18.26 14.66
N GLN A 75 -26.14 19.36 15.41
CA GLN A 75 -24.97 20.16 15.82
C GLN A 75 -24.02 19.36 16.71
N PHE A 76 -24.56 18.55 17.64
CA PHE A 76 -23.77 17.68 18.50
C PHE A 76 -22.98 16.63 17.69
N VAL A 77 -23.65 15.91 16.77
CA VAL A 77 -23.00 14.94 15.89
C VAL A 77 -21.92 15.61 15.05
N HIS A 78 -22.20 16.79 14.49
CA HIS A 78 -21.22 17.54 13.70
C HIS A 78 -19.98 17.92 14.52
N ALA A 79 -20.16 18.42 15.75
CA ALA A 79 -19.06 18.75 16.65
C ALA A 79 -18.23 17.51 17.04
N LEU A 80 -18.90 16.38 17.30
CA LEU A 80 -18.25 15.11 17.61
C LEU A 80 -17.38 14.64 16.44
N THR A 81 -17.90 14.65 15.20
CA THR A 81 -17.12 14.30 14.01
C THR A 81 -15.95 15.26 13.78
N ALA A 82 -16.14 16.56 14.00
CA ALA A 82 -15.06 17.55 13.89
C ALA A 82 -13.92 17.29 14.89
N SER A 83 -14.24 16.85 16.12
CA SER A 83 -13.23 16.51 17.12
C SER A 83 -12.38 15.28 16.74
N VAL A 84 -12.92 14.31 15.99
CA VAL A 84 -12.15 13.17 15.48
C VAL A 84 -11.01 13.67 14.57
N GLY A 85 -11.32 14.64 13.72
CA GLY A 85 -10.36 15.26 12.81
C GLY A 85 -9.25 16.02 13.52
N SER A 86 -9.55 16.70 14.63
CA SER A 86 -8.53 17.41 15.41
C SER A 86 -7.57 16.47 16.14
N TYR A 87 -8.05 15.34 16.68
CA TYR A 87 -7.18 14.32 17.27
C TYR A 87 -6.25 13.67 16.23
N ALA A 88 -6.78 13.32 15.05
CA ALA A 88 -5.96 12.78 13.97
C ALA A 88 -4.91 13.77 13.47
N ALA A 89 -5.26 15.06 13.36
CA ALA A 89 -4.32 16.11 12.98
C ALA A 89 -3.23 16.34 14.04
N ALA A 90 -3.56 16.24 15.33
CA ALA A 90 -2.59 16.35 16.42
C ALA A 90 -1.56 15.20 16.40
N GLU A 91 -2.01 13.97 16.15
CA GLU A 91 -1.11 12.82 15.97
C GLU A 91 -0.15 13.04 14.78
N ALA A 92 -0.67 13.49 13.63
CA ALA A 92 0.15 13.77 12.46
C ALA A 92 1.17 14.92 12.69
N ALA A 93 0.75 15.97 13.39
CA ALA A 93 1.60 17.09 13.76
C ALA A 93 2.72 16.71 14.74
N ASN A 94 2.51 15.68 15.58
CA ASN A 94 3.53 15.18 16.51
C ASN A 94 4.44 14.11 15.89
N ALA A 95 3.96 13.32 14.93
CA ALA A 95 4.76 12.28 14.28
C ALA A 95 5.74 12.87 13.24
N SER A 96 5.32 13.88 12.48
CA SER A 96 6.14 14.44 11.39
C SER A 96 7.45 15.10 11.84
N PRO A 97 7.54 15.85 12.95
CA PRO A 97 8.80 16.44 13.41
C PRO A 97 9.79 15.37 13.88
N LEU A 98 9.29 14.26 14.46
CA LEU A 98 10.14 13.15 14.89
C LEU A 98 10.75 12.41 13.69
N GLN A 99 9.96 12.17 12.64
CA GLN A 99 10.46 11.58 11.39
C GLN A 99 11.50 12.48 10.71
N ALA A 100 11.24 13.79 10.66
CA ALA A 100 12.18 14.77 10.11
C ALA A 100 13.49 14.81 10.93
N LEU A 101 13.39 14.77 12.26
CA LEU A 101 14.54 14.73 13.16
C LEU A 101 15.36 13.44 12.96
N GLU A 102 14.70 12.29 12.84
CA GLU A 102 15.36 11.00 12.58
C GLU A 102 16.15 11.05 11.27
N GLN A 103 15.55 11.55 10.19
CA GLN A 103 16.22 11.70 8.90
C GLN A 103 17.41 12.67 8.99
N GLN A 104 17.26 13.78 9.73
CA GLN A 104 18.33 14.75 9.91
C GLN A 104 19.49 14.18 10.72
N VAL A 105 19.21 13.38 11.75
CA VAL A 105 20.24 12.69 12.55
C VAL A 105 20.96 11.64 11.70
N LEU A 106 20.23 10.81 10.95
CA LEU A 106 20.84 9.82 10.04
C LEU A 106 21.69 10.50 8.96
N ALA A 107 21.21 11.60 8.38
CA ALA A 107 21.97 12.39 7.42
C ALA A 107 23.25 12.95 8.04
N ALA A 108 23.19 13.48 9.27
CA ALA A 108 24.36 13.98 9.99
C ALA A 108 25.38 12.87 10.30
N ILE A 109 24.91 11.68 10.69
CA ILE A 109 25.77 10.50 10.95
C ILE A 109 26.44 10.01 9.67
N ASN A 110 25.70 10.00 8.55
CA ASN A 110 26.20 9.51 7.27
C ASN A 110 27.03 10.54 6.51
N ALA A 111 26.86 11.84 6.75
CA ALA A 111 27.51 12.90 5.99
C ALA A 111 29.05 12.76 5.90
N PRO A 112 29.79 12.41 6.97
CA PRO A 112 31.23 12.23 6.88
C PRO A 112 31.63 11.11 5.93
N THR A 113 31.02 9.92 6.05
CA THR A 113 31.38 8.77 5.20
C THR A 113 30.84 8.91 3.79
N GLN A 114 29.68 9.53 3.60
CA GLN A 114 29.13 9.80 2.28
C GLN A 114 30.05 10.76 1.52
N THR A 115 30.59 11.78 2.20
CA THR A 115 31.51 12.74 1.60
C THR A 115 32.88 12.13 1.30
N LEU A 116 33.42 11.32 2.23
CA LEU A 116 34.77 10.78 2.11
C LEU A 116 34.86 9.50 1.26
N LEU A 117 33.82 8.67 1.27
CA LEU A 117 33.83 7.31 0.73
C LEU A 117 32.69 7.06 -0.27
N GLY A 118 31.84 8.06 -0.54
CA GLY A 118 30.70 7.92 -1.45
C GLY A 118 29.62 6.96 -0.97
N ARG A 119 29.70 6.50 0.29
CA ARG A 119 28.83 5.48 0.87
C ARG A 119 28.38 5.87 2.29
N PRO A 120 27.12 5.62 2.64
CA PRO A 120 26.63 5.92 3.98
C PRO A 120 27.28 4.96 4.99
N LEU A 121 27.38 5.40 6.24
CA LEU A 121 27.85 4.54 7.33
C LEU A 121 26.75 3.56 7.72
N ILE A 122 25.51 4.06 7.80
CA ILE A 122 24.31 3.33 8.17
C ILE A 122 23.23 3.59 7.12
N GLY A 123 22.62 2.52 6.60
CA GLY A 123 21.49 2.62 5.67
C GLY A 123 21.51 1.49 4.66
N ASN A 124 20.33 1.10 4.17
CA ASN A 124 20.24 0.09 3.12
C ASN A 124 20.67 0.68 1.77
N GLY A 125 21.14 -0.17 0.87
CA GLY A 125 21.35 0.17 -0.51
C GLY A 125 20.02 0.44 -1.23
N ALA A 126 20.04 1.35 -2.19
CA ALA A 126 18.87 1.62 -3.03
C ALA A 126 18.59 0.43 -3.97
N ASP A 127 17.32 0.08 -4.14
CA ASP A 127 16.95 -0.92 -5.14
C ASP A 127 17.21 -0.40 -6.55
N GLY A 128 17.62 -1.31 -7.43
CA GLY A 128 17.85 -1.02 -8.84
C GLY A 128 16.54 -0.74 -9.57
N LEU A 129 16.58 0.25 -10.47
CA LEU A 129 15.59 0.41 -11.54
C LEU A 129 15.68 -0.76 -12.54
N PRO A 130 14.76 -0.90 -13.51
CA PRO A 130 14.79 -2.03 -14.44
C PRO A 130 16.17 -2.27 -15.09
N GLY A 131 16.66 -3.50 -14.96
CA GLY A 131 17.99 -3.97 -15.40
C GLY A 131 19.20 -3.37 -14.68
N GLN A 132 19.00 -2.45 -13.74
CA GLN A 132 20.06 -1.79 -12.98
C GLN A 132 20.38 -2.56 -11.70
N ASN A 133 21.65 -2.52 -11.30
CA ASN A 133 22.08 -3.15 -10.06
C ASN A 133 21.50 -2.42 -8.83
N GLY A 134 21.30 -3.16 -7.75
CA GLY A 134 21.07 -2.61 -6.44
C GLY A 134 22.31 -1.91 -5.90
N GLY A 135 22.11 -0.80 -5.19
CA GLY A 135 23.16 -0.07 -4.51
C GLY A 135 23.73 -0.88 -3.33
N ALA A 136 24.98 -0.61 -2.98
CA ALA A 136 25.58 -1.20 -1.79
C ALA A 136 24.95 -0.64 -0.51
N GLY A 137 24.79 -1.50 0.49
CA GLY A 137 24.43 -1.11 1.85
C GLY A 137 25.51 -0.25 2.52
N GLY A 138 25.14 0.35 3.66
CA GLY A 138 26.02 1.17 4.47
C GLY A 138 27.25 0.41 4.95
N LEU A 139 28.35 1.14 5.16
CA LEU A 139 29.65 0.57 5.48
C LEU A 139 29.64 -0.23 6.79
N LEU A 140 28.93 0.26 7.81
CA LEU A 140 28.79 -0.41 9.09
C LEU A 140 27.49 -1.22 9.15
N TRP A 141 26.36 -0.60 8.83
CA TRP A 141 25.07 -1.26 8.96
C TRP A 141 24.18 -0.99 7.75
N GLY A 142 23.65 -2.05 7.17
CA GLY A 142 22.70 -1.92 6.07
C GLY A 142 22.74 -3.12 5.14
N ASN A 143 21.55 -3.50 4.68
CA ASN A 143 21.41 -4.50 3.64
C ASN A 143 21.76 -3.88 2.28
N GLY A 144 22.24 -4.70 1.36
CA GLY A 144 22.33 -4.30 -0.03
C GLY A 144 20.95 -4.15 -0.67
N GLY A 145 20.83 -3.24 -1.65
CA GLY A 145 19.60 -3.07 -2.41
C GLY A 145 19.38 -4.23 -3.38
N ASN A 146 18.13 -4.53 -3.72
CA ASN A 146 17.83 -5.55 -4.72
C ASN A 146 18.18 -5.05 -6.13
N GLY A 147 18.61 -5.95 -6.99
CA GLY A 147 18.74 -5.66 -8.42
C GLY A 147 17.39 -5.51 -9.07
N GLY A 148 17.25 -4.57 -10.00
CA GLY A 148 16.00 -4.37 -10.73
C GLY A 148 15.77 -5.47 -11.74
N ALA A 149 14.51 -5.85 -11.95
CA ALA A 149 14.16 -6.82 -12.99
C ALA A 149 14.48 -6.26 -14.38
N GLY A 150 14.90 -7.13 -15.30
CA GLY A 150 15.13 -6.74 -16.69
C GLY A 150 13.84 -6.33 -17.39
N ASP A 151 13.97 -5.49 -18.43
CA ASP A 151 12.89 -5.07 -19.31
C ASP A 151 13.29 -5.20 -20.79
N ALA A 152 12.42 -4.79 -21.71
CA ALA A 152 12.69 -4.90 -23.14
C ALA A 152 13.94 -4.10 -23.59
N ALA A 153 14.31 -3.03 -22.88
CA ALA A 153 15.49 -2.22 -23.21
C ALA A 153 16.76 -2.75 -22.53
N HIS A 154 16.62 -3.34 -21.34
CA HIS A 154 17.67 -3.95 -20.54
C HIS A 154 17.24 -5.36 -20.13
N PRO A 155 17.41 -6.36 -21.01
CA PRO A 155 16.79 -7.68 -20.82
C PRO A 155 17.29 -8.43 -19.57
N ASN A 156 18.53 -8.19 -19.16
CA ASN A 156 19.07 -8.88 -17.98
C ASN A 156 18.58 -8.23 -16.69
N GLY A 157 18.34 -9.05 -15.68
CA GLY A 157 18.14 -8.56 -14.32
C GLY A 157 19.43 -7.98 -13.75
N GLY A 158 19.30 -6.88 -13.00
CA GLY A 158 20.41 -6.27 -12.30
C GLY A 158 20.90 -7.14 -11.14
N ASN A 159 22.17 -7.00 -10.77
CA ASN A 159 22.71 -7.68 -9.60
C ASN A 159 22.19 -7.05 -8.31
N GLY A 160 22.02 -7.85 -7.26
CA GLY A 160 21.82 -7.35 -5.91
C GLY A 160 23.07 -6.64 -5.40
N GLY A 161 22.87 -5.61 -4.58
CA GLY A 161 23.94 -4.87 -3.94
C GLY A 161 24.53 -5.63 -2.75
N ASP A 162 25.78 -5.35 -2.45
CA ASP A 162 26.46 -5.96 -1.30
C ASP A 162 26.15 -5.19 0.00
N ALA A 163 26.12 -5.90 1.13
CA ALA A 163 26.11 -5.29 2.45
C ALA A 163 27.53 -4.84 2.89
N GLY A 164 27.60 -4.07 3.97
CA GLY A 164 28.87 -3.63 4.58
C GLY A 164 29.39 -4.59 5.66
N MET A 165 29.60 -4.09 6.87
CA MET A 165 30.03 -4.90 8.01
C MET A 165 28.91 -5.82 8.52
N PHE A 166 27.71 -5.27 8.65
CA PHE A 166 26.50 -5.98 9.07
C PHE A 166 25.36 -5.73 8.07
N GLY A 167 24.66 -6.80 7.70
CA GLY A 167 23.49 -6.74 6.82
C GLY A 167 23.47 -7.85 5.78
N ASN A 168 22.32 -8.10 5.17
CA ASN A 168 22.18 -9.11 4.13
C ASN A 168 22.47 -8.50 2.75
N GLY A 169 23.00 -9.30 1.84
CA GLY A 169 23.10 -8.92 0.44
C GLY A 169 21.73 -8.82 -0.21
N GLY A 170 21.60 -7.92 -1.19
CA GLY A 170 20.36 -7.74 -1.94
C GLY A 170 20.11 -8.91 -2.90
N ALA A 171 18.85 -9.19 -3.22
CA ALA A 171 18.54 -10.20 -4.22
C ALA A 171 18.88 -9.70 -5.64
N GLY A 172 19.26 -10.60 -6.54
CA GLY A 172 19.39 -10.32 -7.97
C GLY A 172 18.02 -10.17 -8.63
N GLY A 173 17.92 -9.28 -9.61
CA GLY A 173 16.73 -9.04 -10.40
C GLY A 173 16.45 -10.19 -11.36
N ALA A 174 15.17 -10.44 -11.66
CA ALA A 174 14.80 -11.43 -12.67
C ALA A 174 15.16 -10.94 -14.09
N GLY A 175 15.46 -11.87 -14.99
CA GLY A 175 15.63 -11.59 -16.41
C GLY A 175 14.28 -11.37 -17.11
N TYR A 176 14.30 -10.57 -18.18
CA TYR A 176 13.12 -10.22 -18.97
C TYR A 176 12.65 -11.40 -19.83
N SER A 177 11.33 -11.61 -19.87
CA SER A 177 10.68 -12.53 -20.81
C SER A 177 10.10 -11.74 -22.00
N PRO A 178 10.68 -11.83 -23.21
CA PRO A 178 10.16 -11.14 -24.38
C PRO A 178 8.82 -11.69 -24.88
N ALA A 179 8.11 -10.87 -25.66
CA ALA A 179 6.83 -11.23 -26.25
C ALA A 179 6.96 -12.38 -27.26
N ALA A 180 5.95 -13.24 -27.28
CA ALA A 180 5.83 -14.37 -28.21
C ALA A 180 5.88 -13.94 -29.69
N GLY A 181 6.29 -14.86 -30.56
CA GLY A 181 6.39 -14.66 -32.01
C GLY A 181 7.63 -13.86 -32.45
N THR A 182 8.51 -13.47 -31.53
CA THR A 182 9.72 -12.70 -31.84
C THR A 182 10.96 -13.58 -32.00
N GLY A 183 10.93 -14.82 -31.48
CA GLY A 183 12.11 -15.68 -31.36
C GLY A 183 13.22 -15.10 -30.47
N ALA A 184 12.93 -14.04 -29.71
CA ALA A 184 13.91 -13.37 -28.87
C ALA A 184 14.26 -14.20 -27.64
N ALA A 185 15.55 -14.19 -27.26
CA ALA A 185 16.00 -14.88 -26.05
C ALA A 185 15.51 -14.17 -24.78
N GLY A 186 15.22 -14.96 -23.75
CA GLY A 186 14.99 -14.44 -22.41
C GLY A 186 16.26 -13.86 -21.81
N GLY A 187 16.12 -12.79 -21.02
CA GLY A 187 17.25 -12.17 -20.34
C GLY A 187 17.77 -13.01 -19.18
N ALA A 188 19.05 -12.88 -18.85
CA ALA A 188 19.61 -13.56 -17.69
C ALA A 188 19.12 -12.94 -16.37
N GLY A 189 19.01 -13.74 -15.31
CA GLY A 189 18.81 -13.24 -13.96
C GLY A 189 20.10 -12.64 -13.38
N GLY A 190 19.97 -11.61 -12.55
CA GLY A 190 21.09 -10.96 -11.89
C GLY A 190 21.64 -11.79 -10.73
N ALA A 191 22.91 -11.63 -10.41
CA ALA A 191 23.50 -12.28 -9.23
C ALA A 191 22.96 -11.67 -7.93
N GLY A 192 22.87 -12.45 -6.87
CA GLY A 192 22.62 -11.93 -5.52
C GLY A 192 23.87 -11.25 -4.96
N GLY A 193 23.67 -10.20 -4.17
CA GLY A 193 24.75 -9.46 -3.51
C GLY A 193 25.32 -10.22 -2.30
N ALA A 194 26.54 -9.87 -1.90
CA ALA A 194 27.19 -10.44 -0.74
C ALA A 194 26.56 -9.95 0.57
N GLY A 195 26.44 -10.86 1.54
CA GLY A 195 26.13 -10.55 2.93
C GLY A 195 27.27 -9.84 3.64
N GLY A 196 26.97 -9.26 4.79
CA GLY A 196 27.87 -8.42 5.55
C GLY A 196 29.09 -9.20 6.03
N TRP A 197 30.24 -8.53 6.06
CA TRP A 197 31.52 -9.17 6.34
C TRP A 197 31.53 -9.92 7.68
N LEU A 198 30.97 -9.32 8.73
CA LEU A 198 30.90 -9.96 10.05
C LEU A 198 29.63 -10.79 10.20
N SER A 199 28.48 -10.24 9.85
CA SER A 199 27.23 -10.98 9.90
C SER A 199 26.24 -10.54 8.82
N GLY A 200 25.66 -11.54 8.16
CA GLY A 200 24.67 -11.36 7.12
C GLY A 200 24.68 -12.48 6.10
N ASN A 201 23.50 -12.77 5.57
CA ASN A 201 23.30 -13.75 4.52
C ASN A 201 23.57 -13.13 3.15
N GLY A 202 24.05 -13.95 2.22
CA GLY A 202 24.10 -13.57 0.82
C GLY A 202 22.70 -13.48 0.22
N GLY A 203 22.52 -12.56 -0.72
CA GLY A 203 21.27 -12.39 -1.46
C GLY A 203 21.02 -13.53 -2.44
N ALA A 204 19.76 -13.85 -2.72
CA ALA A 204 19.43 -14.85 -3.73
C ALA A 204 19.76 -14.32 -5.14
N GLY A 205 20.15 -15.22 -6.05
CA GLY A 205 20.24 -14.91 -7.48
C GLY A 205 18.85 -14.78 -8.10
N GLY A 206 18.72 -13.91 -9.10
CA GLY A 206 17.49 -13.72 -9.85
C GLY A 206 17.26 -14.85 -10.85
N ASN A 207 16.01 -15.15 -11.16
CA ASN A 207 15.67 -16.15 -12.18
C ASN A 207 15.93 -15.61 -13.59
N GLY A 208 16.30 -16.49 -14.51
CA GLY A 208 16.36 -16.18 -15.94
C GLY A 208 14.97 -16.03 -16.55
N GLY A 209 14.84 -15.14 -17.53
CA GLY A 209 13.62 -14.93 -18.31
C GLY A 209 13.39 -16.07 -19.30
N THR A 210 12.14 -16.34 -19.63
CA THR A 210 11.76 -17.33 -20.64
C THR A 210 11.99 -16.78 -22.05
N GLY A 211 12.51 -17.59 -22.96
CA GLY A 211 12.63 -17.21 -24.38
C GLY A 211 11.26 -17.12 -25.07
N ALA A 212 11.13 -16.19 -26.01
CA ALA A 212 9.91 -16.03 -26.79
C ALA A 212 9.76 -17.13 -27.83
N SER A 213 8.52 -17.53 -28.13
CA SER A 213 8.28 -18.38 -29.29
C SER A 213 8.68 -17.70 -30.60
N GLY A 214 9.02 -18.48 -31.62
CA GLY A 214 9.28 -17.99 -32.97
C GLY A 214 7.99 -17.60 -33.70
N ALA A 215 8.11 -16.74 -34.72
CA ALA A 215 7.02 -16.42 -35.62
C ALA A 215 6.63 -17.62 -36.48
N ASP A 216 5.33 -17.86 -36.63
CA ASP A 216 4.83 -18.84 -37.60
C ASP A 216 5.16 -18.41 -39.03
N GLY A 217 5.31 -19.38 -39.92
CA GLY A 217 5.45 -19.12 -41.35
C GLY A 217 4.15 -18.58 -41.94
N GLY A 218 4.23 -17.92 -43.10
CA GLY A 218 3.07 -17.45 -43.83
C GLY A 218 3.10 -17.86 -45.30
N GLY A 219 2.03 -18.51 -45.77
CA GLY A 219 1.85 -18.93 -47.17
C GLY A 219 1.68 -17.83 -48.24
N GLY A 220 2.16 -16.60 -47.99
CA GLY A 220 2.16 -15.50 -48.97
C GLY A 220 3.16 -15.71 -50.12
N LEU A 221 3.15 -14.82 -51.12
CA LEU A 221 4.15 -14.79 -52.21
C LEU A 221 4.98 -13.51 -52.11
N PRO A 222 6.27 -13.58 -51.72
CA PRO A 222 7.03 -14.78 -51.36
C PRO A 222 6.66 -15.35 -49.97
N PRO A 223 6.82 -16.67 -49.73
CA PRO A 223 6.51 -17.28 -48.45
C PRO A 223 7.44 -16.75 -47.37
N VAL A 224 6.90 -16.50 -46.18
CA VAL A 224 7.67 -16.11 -45.00
C VAL A 224 7.98 -17.40 -44.22
N PRO A 225 9.26 -17.80 -44.06
CA PRO A 225 9.60 -18.98 -43.29
C PRO A 225 9.26 -18.80 -41.80
N ALA A 226 8.88 -19.90 -41.14
CA ALA A 226 8.77 -19.94 -39.69
C ALA A 226 10.12 -19.65 -39.04
N SER A 227 10.09 -18.97 -37.90
CA SER A 227 11.28 -18.62 -37.12
C SER A 227 11.46 -19.56 -35.94
N PRO A 228 12.70 -19.84 -35.50
CA PRO A 228 12.96 -20.60 -34.29
C PRO A 228 12.50 -19.81 -33.05
N GLY A 229 12.24 -20.54 -31.95
CA GLY A 229 12.03 -19.93 -30.65
C GLY A 229 13.35 -19.44 -30.05
N GLY A 230 13.25 -18.45 -29.17
CA GLY A 230 14.38 -17.90 -28.45
C GLY A 230 14.79 -18.78 -27.28
N ASN A 231 16.07 -18.75 -26.94
CA ASN A 231 16.58 -19.47 -25.77
C ASN A 231 16.07 -18.84 -24.47
N GLY A 232 15.92 -19.63 -23.41
CA GLY A 232 15.74 -19.08 -22.07
C GLY A 232 17.01 -18.45 -21.53
N GLY A 233 16.85 -17.49 -20.62
CA GLY A 233 17.96 -16.83 -19.93
C GLY A 233 18.53 -17.69 -18.81
N GLY A 234 19.82 -17.55 -18.52
CA GLY A 234 20.43 -18.20 -17.36
C GLY A 234 19.93 -17.61 -16.03
N GLY A 235 19.85 -18.42 -14.99
CA GLY A 235 19.64 -17.93 -13.62
C GLY A 235 20.90 -17.27 -13.05
N GLY A 236 20.72 -16.31 -12.16
CA GLY A 236 21.80 -15.62 -11.47
C GLY A 236 22.40 -16.45 -10.34
N ALA A 237 23.68 -16.29 -10.07
CA ALA A 237 24.30 -16.90 -8.90
C ALA A 237 23.76 -16.31 -7.59
N GLY A 238 23.70 -17.09 -6.52
CA GLY A 238 23.47 -16.55 -5.18
C GLY A 238 24.71 -15.83 -4.65
N GLY A 239 24.50 -14.85 -3.78
CA GLY A 239 25.55 -14.08 -3.14
C GLY A 239 26.26 -14.86 -2.03
N ALA A 240 27.52 -14.52 -1.77
CA ALA A 240 28.27 -15.10 -0.66
C ALA A 240 27.82 -14.52 0.69
N ALA A 241 28.01 -15.27 1.78
CA ALA A 241 27.91 -14.74 3.14
C ALA A 241 29.29 -14.37 3.70
N GLY A 242 29.30 -13.51 4.73
CA GLY A 242 30.49 -13.22 5.52
C GLY A 242 30.73 -14.25 6.64
N MET A 243 31.37 -13.80 7.73
CA MET A 243 31.83 -14.68 8.81
C MET A 243 30.69 -15.42 9.52
N PHE A 244 29.55 -14.76 9.70
CA PHE A 244 28.33 -15.34 10.27
C PHE A 244 27.12 -15.12 9.35
N GLY A 245 26.81 -16.13 8.54
CA GLY A 245 25.65 -16.12 7.68
C GLY A 245 25.63 -17.31 6.73
N THR A 246 24.57 -17.40 5.92
CA THR A 246 24.44 -18.40 4.86
C THR A 246 24.48 -17.74 3.49
N GLY A 247 25.17 -18.37 2.53
CA GLY A 247 25.13 -17.92 1.15
C GLY A 247 23.71 -17.96 0.58
N GLY A 248 23.46 -17.11 -0.40
CA GLY A 248 22.19 -17.06 -1.11
C GLY A 248 22.03 -18.23 -2.07
N ALA A 249 20.77 -18.61 -2.32
CA ALA A 249 20.46 -19.58 -3.36
C ALA A 249 20.68 -18.98 -4.75
N GLY A 250 21.09 -19.80 -5.72
CA GLY A 250 21.08 -19.40 -7.13
C GLY A 250 19.66 -19.33 -7.68
N GLY A 251 19.46 -18.48 -8.69
CA GLY A 251 18.23 -18.38 -9.45
C GLY A 251 18.09 -19.52 -10.45
N THR A 252 16.86 -19.85 -10.81
CA THR A 252 16.57 -20.85 -11.84
C THR A 252 16.83 -20.29 -13.23
N GLY A 253 17.21 -21.15 -14.18
CA GLY A 253 17.19 -20.79 -15.60
C GLY A 253 15.76 -20.61 -16.12
N GLY A 254 15.61 -19.85 -17.19
CA GLY A 254 14.37 -19.71 -17.94
C GLY A 254 14.24 -20.79 -19.02
N ASP A 255 12.99 -21.10 -19.37
CA ASP A 255 12.68 -22.04 -20.44
C ASP A 255 12.93 -21.44 -21.84
N GLY A 256 13.24 -22.29 -22.81
CA GLY A 256 13.29 -21.90 -24.22
C GLY A 256 11.88 -21.73 -24.81
N GLY A 257 11.76 -20.81 -25.77
CA GLY A 257 10.56 -20.62 -26.56
C GLY A 257 10.40 -21.71 -27.63
N ALA A 258 9.15 -22.03 -27.95
CA ALA A 258 8.83 -22.95 -29.03
C ALA A 258 9.15 -22.34 -30.42
N GLY A 259 9.54 -23.17 -31.39
CA GLY A 259 9.62 -22.74 -32.78
C GLY A 259 8.25 -22.42 -33.36
N GLY A 260 8.21 -21.50 -34.33
CA GLY A 260 6.99 -21.21 -35.09
C GLY A 260 6.59 -22.41 -35.96
N ALA A 261 5.29 -22.58 -36.15
CA ALA A 261 4.75 -23.59 -37.07
C ALA A 261 5.02 -23.17 -38.52
N GLY A 262 5.47 -24.12 -39.34
CA GLY A 262 5.52 -23.97 -40.80
C GLY A 262 4.26 -24.54 -41.44
N ASP A 263 3.80 -23.90 -42.51
CA ASP A 263 2.76 -24.41 -43.43
C ASP A 263 3.29 -25.53 -44.35
#